data_AF-A0A645I4U2-F1
#
_entry.id   AF-A0A645I4U2-F1
#
_cell.length_a   1.000
_cell.length_b   1.000
_cell.length_c   1.000
_cell.angle_alpha   90.00
_cell.angle_beta   90.00
_cell.angle_gamma   90.00
#
_symmetry.space_group_name_H-M   'P 1'
#
loop_
_entity.id
_entity.type
_entity.pdbx_description
1 polymer ?
#
loop_
_entity_poly.entity_id
_entity_poly.type
_entity_poly.pdbx_seq_one_letter_code
_entity_poly.pdbx_strand_id
1 'polypeptide(L)'
;MIIRDSGVNYMYWEMPSIQTRVLNENVVLKPFDEIVQRFKDQILYESATSLGADDSVIKKTLAIDRVELGMMQVRKKDSASTLMMVPTWTFFGKTILKYAEPQPGGYALDENNEYTSEVPGYSYLIINAIDGSIINPVLGY
;
A
#
# COMPACT_ATOMS: atom_id res chain seq x y z
N MET A 1 0.13 -19.58 6.55
CA MET A 1 -0.11 -21.04 6.65
C MET A 1 1.11 -21.75 6.11
N ILE A 2 1.57 -22.82 6.77
CA ILE A 2 2.69 -23.65 6.34
C ILE A 2 2.14 -25.01 5.94
N ILE A 3 2.38 -25.38 4.68
CA ILE A 3 2.01 -26.67 4.11
C ILE A 3 3.31 -27.43 3.81
N ARG A 4 3.35 -28.71 4.18
CA ARG A 4 4.42 -29.66 3.84
C ARG A 4 3.79 -30.88 3.19
N ASP A 5 4.61 -31.84 2.74
CA ASP A 5 4.13 -33.09 2.14
C ASP A 5 3.21 -33.89 3.07
N SER A 6 3.34 -33.71 4.40
CA SER A 6 2.45 -34.29 5.41
C SER A 6 1.10 -33.56 5.55
N GLY A 7 0.84 -32.54 4.73
CA GLY A 7 -0.33 -31.66 4.82
C GLY A 7 -0.08 -30.33 5.53
N VAL A 8 -1.15 -29.72 6.04
CA VAL A 8 -1.09 -28.44 6.78
C VAL A 8 -0.39 -28.68 8.10
N ASN A 9 0.77 -28.05 8.28
CA ASN A 9 1.59 -28.19 9.47
C ASN A 9 1.33 -27.05 10.48
N TYR A 10 0.97 -25.86 9.96
CA TYR A 10 0.69 -24.70 10.80
C TYR A 10 -0.28 -23.73 10.12
N MET A 11 -1.30 -23.29 10.85
CA MET A 11 -2.21 -22.23 10.45
C MET A 11 -2.19 -21.15 11.53
N TYR A 12 -1.99 -19.90 11.10
CA TYR A 12 -2.15 -18.73 11.94
C TYR A 12 -3.42 -18.02 11.50
N TRP A 13 -4.39 -17.91 12.40
CA TRP A 13 -5.65 -17.23 12.17
C TRP A 13 -5.75 -16.08 13.14
N GLU A 14 -5.53 -14.88 12.62
CA GLU A 14 -5.55 -13.64 13.38
C GLU A 14 -6.78 -12.82 13.00
N MET A 15 -7.41 -12.20 14.01
CA MET A 15 -8.56 -11.30 13.89
C MET A 15 -9.72 -11.83 13.01
N PRO A 16 -10.29 -13.02 13.30
CA PRO A 16 -11.55 -13.43 12.69
C PRO A 16 -12.63 -12.38 12.98
N SER A 17 -13.26 -11.86 11.93
CA SER A 17 -14.35 -10.90 12.04
C SER A 17 -15.65 -11.48 11.46
N ILE A 18 -16.77 -11.05 12.04
CA ILE A 18 -18.11 -11.42 11.57
C ILE A 18 -18.76 -10.13 11.09
N GLN A 19 -19.33 -10.17 9.88
CA GLN A 19 -20.14 -9.07 9.38
C GLN A 19 -21.41 -8.96 10.22
N THR A 20 -21.55 -7.87 10.95
CA THR A 20 -22.70 -7.64 11.83
C THR A 20 -23.88 -6.99 11.11
N ARG A 21 -23.60 -6.10 10.16
CA ARG A 21 -24.60 -5.32 9.45
C ARG A 21 -24.05 -4.79 8.12
N VAL A 22 -24.93 -4.67 7.13
CA VAL A 22 -24.70 -3.86 5.92
C VAL A 22 -25.15 -2.42 6.19
N LEU A 23 -24.28 -1.45 5.93
CA LEU A 23 -24.62 -0.03 6.05
C LEU A 23 -25.32 0.49 4.80
N ASN A 24 -24.81 0.14 3.63
CA ASN A 24 -25.35 0.45 2.31
C ASN A 24 -25.13 -0.75 1.39
N GLU A 25 -26.15 -1.17 0.64
CA GLU A 25 -26.04 -2.29 -0.31
C GLU A 25 -25.36 -1.87 -1.61
N ASN A 26 -25.62 -0.64 -2.06
CA ASN A 26 -25.10 -0.10 -3.31
C ASN A 26 -24.46 1.25 -3.03
N VAL A 27 -23.17 1.36 -3.31
CA VAL A 27 -22.41 2.61 -3.25
C VAL A 27 -21.87 2.91 -4.64
N VAL A 28 -21.94 4.16 -5.05
CA VAL A 28 -21.32 4.61 -6.29
C VAL A 28 -19.84 4.77 -6.02
N LEU A 29 -19.02 4.06 -6.80
CA LEU A 29 -17.58 4.22 -6.76
C LEU A 29 -17.17 5.38 -7.67
N LYS A 30 -16.11 6.09 -7.29
CA LYS A 30 -15.47 7.05 -8.18
C LYS A 30 -14.94 6.35 -9.43
N PRO A 31 -14.95 7.04 -10.59
CA PRO A 31 -14.29 6.55 -11.79
C PRO A 31 -12.83 6.22 -11.50
N PHE A 32 -12.35 5.12 -12.06
CA PHE A 32 -10.98 4.66 -11.83
C PHE A 32 -9.94 5.72 -12.22
N ASP A 33 -10.16 6.45 -13.30
CA ASP A 33 -9.27 7.53 -13.73
C ASP A 33 -9.15 8.64 -12.66
N GLU A 34 -10.23 8.97 -11.96
CA GLU A 34 -10.19 9.94 -10.86
C GLU A 34 -9.34 9.41 -9.69
N ILE A 35 -9.45 8.12 -9.37
CA ILE A 35 -8.64 7.47 -8.35
C ILE A 35 -7.15 7.45 -8.74
N VAL A 36 -6.83 7.21 -10.00
CA VAL A 36 -5.44 7.24 -10.52
C VAL A 36 -4.87 8.66 -10.44
N GLN A 37 -5.65 9.70 -10.76
CA GLN A 37 -5.19 11.08 -10.59
C GLN A 37 -4.97 11.40 -9.11
N ARG A 38 -5.90 11.01 -8.24
CA ARG A 38 -5.77 11.20 -6.80
C ARG A 38 -4.52 10.53 -6.22
N PHE A 39 -4.19 9.32 -6.70
CA PHE A 39 -2.96 8.64 -6.34
C PHE A 39 -1.72 9.46 -6.74
N LYS A 40 -1.65 9.94 -7.98
CA LYS A 40 -0.51 10.73 -8.49
C LYS A 40 -0.32 12.02 -7.70
N ASP A 41 -1.41 12.70 -7.36
CA ASP A 41 -1.34 13.93 -6.57
C ASP A 41 -0.80 13.66 -5.17
N GLN A 42 -1.28 12.60 -4.51
CA GLN A 42 -0.94 12.31 -3.13
C GLN A 42 0.46 11.70 -2.96
N ILE A 43 0.85 10.78 -3.85
CA ILE A 43 2.09 10.01 -3.70
C ILE A 43 3.34 10.90 -3.76
N LEU A 44 3.25 12.04 -4.44
CA LEU A 44 4.32 13.04 -4.47
C LEU A 44 4.56 13.66 -3.09
N TYR A 45 3.50 13.94 -2.33
CA TYR A 45 3.63 14.46 -0.96
C TYR A 45 4.22 13.43 -0.02
N GLU A 46 3.77 12.17 -0.10
CA GLU A 46 4.31 11.11 0.78
C GLU A 46 5.75 10.75 0.43
N SER A 47 6.09 10.72 -0.85
CA SER A 47 7.45 10.41 -1.32
C SER A 47 8.45 11.54 -1.08
N ALA A 48 8.04 12.81 -1.07
CA ALA A 48 8.91 13.96 -0.82
C ALA A 48 9.66 13.86 0.51
N THR A 49 9.00 13.33 1.55
CA THR A 49 9.60 13.14 2.89
C THR A 49 10.75 12.12 2.92
N SER A 50 10.84 11.25 1.91
CA SER A 50 11.80 10.14 1.86
C SER A 50 13.02 10.37 0.96
N LEU A 51 13.04 11.46 0.19
CA LEU A 51 14.15 11.80 -0.72
C LEU A 51 15.37 12.38 0.00
N GLY A 52 15.23 12.82 1.26
CA GLY A 52 16.32 13.43 2.03
C GLY A 52 17.07 12.48 2.97
N ALA A 53 16.90 11.16 2.84
CA ALA A 53 17.49 10.19 3.78
C ALA A 53 18.88 9.66 3.36
N ASP A 54 19.26 9.82 2.09
CA ASP A 54 20.53 9.33 1.54
C ASP A 54 20.98 10.24 0.40
N ASP A 55 21.98 11.09 0.66
CA ASP A 55 22.51 12.09 -0.30
C ASP A 55 23.09 11.44 -1.57
N SER A 56 23.33 10.13 -1.58
CA SER A 56 23.87 9.41 -2.74
C SER A 56 22.80 8.99 -3.75
N VAL A 57 21.51 9.06 -3.38
CA VAL A 57 20.38 8.75 -4.26
C VAL A 57 20.05 9.96 -5.14
N ILE A 58 20.24 9.83 -6.45
CA ILE A 58 19.99 10.91 -7.42
C ILE A 58 18.60 10.84 -8.07
N LYS A 59 17.93 9.69 -8.00
CA LYS A 59 16.56 9.51 -8.51
C LYS A 59 15.86 8.39 -7.77
N LYS A 60 14.60 8.61 -7.43
CA LYS A 60 13.68 7.59 -6.95
C LYS A 60 12.56 7.39 -7.96
N THR A 61 12.32 6.15 -8.36
CA THR A 61 11.21 5.77 -9.23
C THR A 61 10.26 4.87 -8.46
N LEU A 62 8.97 5.20 -8.49
CA LEU A 62 7.92 4.32 -8.01
C LEU A 62 7.27 3.64 -9.20
N ALA A 63 7.42 2.32 -9.31
CA ALA A 63 6.82 1.52 -10.37
C ALA A 63 5.62 0.76 -9.80
N ILE A 64 4.42 1.30 -10.04
CA ILE A 64 3.16 0.63 -9.72
C ILE A 64 2.84 -0.38 -10.82
N ASP A 65 2.70 -1.64 -10.44
CA ASP A 65 2.39 -2.74 -11.36
C ASP A 65 1.01 -3.35 -11.12
N ARG A 66 0.38 -3.04 -9.99
CA ARG A 66 -0.88 -3.66 -9.58
C ARG A 66 -1.74 -2.72 -8.76
N VAL A 67 -3.01 -2.64 -9.14
CA VAL A 67 -4.04 -1.86 -8.46
C VAL A 67 -5.25 -2.75 -8.25
N GLU A 68 -5.65 -2.95 -7.00
CA GLU A 68 -6.71 -3.90 -6.64
C GLU A 68 -7.89 -3.19 -5.97
N LEU A 69 -9.11 -3.48 -6.42
CA LEU A 69 -10.34 -3.13 -5.72
C LEU A 69 -10.62 -4.22 -4.70
N GLY A 70 -10.72 -3.82 -3.43
CA GLY A 70 -11.00 -4.73 -2.33
C GLY A 70 -11.80 -4.06 -1.24
N MET A 71 -12.01 -4.78 -0.14
CA MET A 71 -12.61 -4.23 1.06
C MET A 71 -11.53 -4.08 2.13
N MET A 72 -11.48 -2.92 2.78
CA MET A 72 -10.59 -2.65 3.89
C MET A 72 -11.36 -2.37 5.16
N GLN A 73 -10.88 -2.94 6.27
CA GLN A 73 -11.38 -2.63 7.60
C GLN A 73 -10.72 -1.35 8.10
N VAL A 74 -11.53 -0.35 8.43
CA VAL A 74 -11.09 0.95 8.96
C VAL A 74 -11.73 1.23 10.30
N ARG A 75 -11.04 2.01 11.14
CA ARG A 75 -11.63 2.55 12.37
C ARG A 75 -12.59 3.67 11.99
N LYS A 76 -13.75 3.70 12.63
CA LYS A 76 -14.69 4.80 12.47
C LYS A 76 -14.14 6.02 13.22
N LYS A 77 -14.15 7.19 12.58
CA LYS A 77 -13.61 8.44 13.15
C LYS A 77 -14.14 8.76 14.55
N ASP A 78 -15.41 8.45 14.80
CA ASP A 78 -16.10 8.77 16.06
C ASP A 78 -16.21 7.58 17.04
N SER A 79 -15.59 6.44 16.73
CA SER A 79 -15.62 5.27 17.61
C SER A 79 -14.39 4.38 17.46
N ALA A 80 -13.52 4.42 18.48
CA ALA A 80 -12.31 3.61 18.53
C ALA A 80 -12.58 2.09 18.61
N SER A 81 -13.78 1.68 19.02
CA SER A 81 -14.17 0.27 19.17
C SER A 81 -15.00 -0.27 18.01
N THR A 82 -15.37 0.56 17.04
CA THR A 82 -16.21 0.14 15.91
C THR A 82 -15.42 0.16 14.62
N LEU A 83 -15.34 -1.03 14.01
CA LEU A 83 -14.70 -1.25 12.72
C LEU A 83 -15.75 -1.16 11.61
N MET A 84 -15.39 -0.57 10.49
CA MET A 84 -16.22 -0.50 9.28
C MET A 84 -15.44 -1.09 8.11
N MET A 85 -16.14 -1.81 7.24
CA MET A 85 -15.59 -2.24 5.96
C MET A 85 -15.93 -1.21 4.89
N VAL A 86 -14.93 -0.70 4.17
CA VAL A 86 -15.11 0.24 3.06
C VAL A 86 -14.43 -0.31 1.80
N PRO A 87 -15.00 -0.10 0.59
CA PRO A 87 -14.32 -0.47 -0.64
C PRO A 87 -13.13 0.47 -0.87
N THR A 88 -12.00 -0.10 -1.27
CA THR A 88 -10.73 0.62 -1.45
C THR A 88 -10.02 0.20 -2.72
N TRP A 89 -9.34 1.15 -3.34
CA TRP A 89 -8.30 0.87 -4.33
C TRP A 89 -6.93 0.90 -3.67
N THR A 90 -6.21 -0.21 -3.75
CA THR A 90 -4.87 -0.37 -3.16
C THR A 90 -3.81 -0.45 -4.26
N PHE A 91 -2.77 0.39 -4.14
CA PHE A 91 -1.69 0.50 -5.11
C PHE A 91 -0.44 -0.22 -4.63
N PHE A 92 0.02 -1.21 -5.40
CA PHE A 92 1.20 -2.03 -5.12
C PHE A 92 2.26 -1.85 -6.21
N GLY A 93 3.50 -2.17 -5.86
CA GLY A 93 4.60 -2.18 -6.81
C GLY A 93 5.95 -2.23 -6.12
N LYS A 94 6.91 -1.50 -6.69
CA LYS A 94 8.29 -1.47 -6.19
C LYS A 94 8.95 -0.09 -6.29
N THR A 95 9.95 0.11 -5.44
CA THR A 95 10.76 1.33 -5.42
C THR A 95 12.11 1.04 -6.07
N ILE A 96 12.50 1.85 -7.03
CA ILE A 96 13.81 1.79 -7.68
C ILE A 96 14.58 3.05 -7.29
N LEU A 97 15.71 2.86 -6.62
CA LEU A 97 16.63 3.94 -6.23
C LEU A 97 17.83 3.92 -7.16
N LYS A 98 18.10 5.05 -7.80
CA LYS A 98 19.28 5.26 -8.62
C LYS A 98 20.32 6.04 -7.84
N TYR A 99 21.52 5.49 -7.79
CA TYR A 99 22.68 6.08 -7.14
C TYR A 99 23.59 6.73 -8.17
N ALA A 100 24.30 7.80 -7.78
CA ALA A 100 25.35 8.37 -8.63
C ALA A 100 26.48 7.35 -8.86
N GLU A 101 26.87 6.67 -7.78
CA GLU A 101 27.93 5.67 -7.76
C GLU A 101 27.68 4.66 -6.62
N PRO A 102 28.25 3.44 -6.70
CA PRO A 102 28.19 2.47 -5.61
C PRO A 102 28.81 3.02 -4.32
N GLN A 103 28.08 2.90 -3.22
CA GLN A 103 28.53 3.38 -1.92
C GLN A 103 29.27 2.26 -1.14
N PRO A 104 30.41 2.55 -0.48
CA PRO A 104 31.07 1.57 0.39
C PRO A 104 30.13 1.08 1.50
N GLY A 105 29.88 -0.23 1.55
CA GLY A 105 28.94 -0.83 2.50
C GLY A 105 27.46 -0.56 2.21
N GLY A 106 27.14 0.01 1.04
CA GLY A 106 25.78 0.22 0.57
C GLY A 106 25.12 -1.03 -0.01
N TYR A 107 23.92 -0.85 -0.57
CA TYR A 107 23.21 -1.93 -1.27
C TYR A 107 23.99 -2.43 -2.50
N ALA A 108 23.82 -3.71 -2.84
CA ALA A 108 24.28 -4.23 -4.11
C ALA A 108 23.44 -3.60 -5.24
N LEU A 109 24.11 -2.87 -6.13
CA LEU A 109 23.48 -2.20 -7.26
C LEU A 109 23.60 -3.05 -8.54
N ASP A 110 22.70 -2.84 -9.48
CA ASP A 110 22.81 -3.39 -10.83
C ASP A 110 23.79 -2.60 -11.71
N GLU A 111 23.90 -2.99 -12.99
CA GLU A 111 24.76 -2.34 -13.98
C GLU A 111 24.43 -0.86 -14.24
N ASN A 112 23.25 -0.39 -13.83
CA ASN A 112 22.77 0.98 -13.99
C ASN A 112 22.91 1.81 -12.70
N ASN A 113 23.61 1.29 -11.70
CA ASN A 113 23.68 1.83 -10.33
C ASN A 113 22.29 1.92 -9.66
N GLU A 114 21.40 0.97 -9.95
CA GLU A 114 20.04 0.94 -9.38
C GLU A 114 19.89 -0.17 -8.33
N TYR A 115 19.14 0.14 -7.28
CA TYR A 115 18.67 -0.81 -6.28
C TYR A 115 17.14 -0.88 -6.34
N THR A 116 16.61 -2.09 -6.49
CA THR A 116 15.16 -2.35 -6.48
C THR A 116 14.74 -2.92 -5.13
N SER A 117 13.86 -2.21 -4.44
CA SER A 117 13.20 -2.66 -3.21
C SER A 117 11.77 -3.07 -3.53
N GLU A 118 11.48 -4.35 -3.33
CA GLU A 118 10.16 -4.95 -3.50
C GLU A 118 9.81 -5.77 -2.26
N VAL A 119 8.77 -5.36 -1.56
CA VAL A 119 8.26 -6.05 -0.38
C VAL A 119 6.90 -6.63 -0.74
N PRO A 120 6.74 -7.96 -0.81
CA PRO A 120 5.47 -8.58 -1.13
C PRO A 120 4.35 -8.06 -0.23
N GLY A 121 3.28 -7.55 -0.84
CA GLY A 121 2.12 -7.02 -0.13
C GLY A 121 2.27 -5.59 0.41
N TYR A 122 3.41 -4.92 0.18
CA TYR A 122 3.55 -3.52 0.56
C TYR A 122 2.70 -2.60 -0.33
N SER A 123 1.73 -1.92 0.29
CA SER A 123 0.88 -0.93 -0.36
C SER A 123 1.51 0.46 -0.28
N TYR A 124 1.63 1.15 -1.41
CA TYR A 124 2.12 2.54 -1.47
C TYR A 124 1.06 3.56 -1.09
N LEU A 125 -0.19 3.27 -1.42
CA LEU A 125 -1.31 4.11 -1.05
C LEU A 125 -2.60 3.29 -1.07
N ILE A 126 -3.51 3.63 -0.18
CA ILE A 126 -4.85 3.05 -0.12
C ILE A 126 -5.84 4.20 -0.20
N ILE A 127 -6.76 4.14 -1.17
CA ILE A 127 -7.74 5.19 -1.42
C ILE A 127 -9.14 4.61 -1.25
N ASN A 128 -9.99 5.28 -0.47
CA ASN A 128 -11.40 4.93 -0.39
C ASN A 128 -12.05 5.12 -1.77
N ALA A 129 -12.71 4.07 -2.27
CA ALA A 129 -13.26 4.03 -3.61
C ALA A 129 -14.56 4.87 -3.77
N ILE A 130 -15.22 5.25 -2.68
CA ILE A 130 -16.45 6.06 -2.66
C ILE A 130 -16.11 7.56 -2.71
N ASP A 131 -15.17 8.03 -1.88
CA ASP A 131 -14.93 9.46 -1.68
C ASP A 131 -13.53 9.94 -2.09
N GLY A 132 -12.59 9.05 -2.40
CA GLY A 132 -11.23 9.41 -2.82
C GLY A 132 -10.32 9.87 -1.67
N SER A 133 -10.74 9.67 -0.42
CA SER A 133 -9.91 9.92 0.77
C SER A 133 -8.78 8.89 0.88
N ILE A 134 -7.66 9.32 1.48
CA ILE A 134 -6.49 8.47 1.72
C ILE A 134 -6.69 7.76 3.05
N ILE A 135 -6.47 6.45 3.07
CA ILE A 135 -6.59 5.63 4.29
C ILE A 135 -5.19 5.28 4.77
N ASN A 136 -4.89 5.60 6.02
CA ASN A 136 -3.70 5.12 6.69
C ASN A 136 -3.98 3.70 7.24
N PRO A 137 -3.26 2.65 6.83
CA PRO A 137 -3.56 1.29 7.27
C PRO A 137 -3.35 1.05 8.77
N VAL A 138 -2.52 1.85 9.44
CA VAL A 138 -2.24 1.75 10.88
C VAL A 138 -3.26 2.55 11.70
N LEU A 139 -3.60 3.74 11.22
CA LEU A 139 -4.42 4.70 11.98
C LEU A 139 -5.90 4.70 11.58
N GLY A 140 -6.23 4.27 10.35
CA GLY A 140 -7.54 4.39 9.75
C GLY A 140 -7.74 5.76 9.07
N TYR A 141 -8.93 6.32 9.30
CA TYR A 141 -9.36 7.66 8.88
C TYR A 141 -8.88 8.77 9.80
#